data_AF-A0AAE5XKC3-F1
#
_entry.id   AF-A0AAE5XKC3-F1
#
_cell.length_a   1.000
_cell.length_b   1.000
_cell.length_c   1.000
_cell.angle_alpha   90.00
_cell.angle_beta   90.00
_cell.angle_gamma   90.00
#
_symmetry.space_group_name_H-M   'P 1'
#
loop_
_entity.id
_entity.type
_entity.pdbx_description
1 polymer ?
#
loop_
_entity_poly.entity_id
_entity_poly.type
_entity_poly.pdbx_seq_one_letter_code
_entity_poly.pdbx_strand_id
1 'polypeptide(L)'
;MPNQPADVQYCIANGVSQDEWIESINIDGVKKQSGEPVAQQGGEGYSDFSNQVIDIRSGYITLTPGYRLNSYREHWRVWFDLNQNGVFEDDEMVLDNLSGEGAVQGRLKLPVVSEPLLTRMRVSMTYEGASQSACGDFGYGETEDYTVQLGVAPEATLPNVCSQEGPYSGRTLTNGKAICMPDAAPNYLSIGNSEKYQSIAISTGHGSGNLSLYAKNGGWPKTDGSDPASTKNGNGECLIIKNPSSYWTYITVTGAKSAASLVVDLGATSCRGSTDTPDPTDNDGYQYNSVNILVYRFEFTDAPFKWDTLEQDLQKVNEYYKEQSYGRFTVTYDLSQPVIRINESKSKYDNDFFAWRELYERKIRETGVDPGNPGAANIIMMTAPQVGNFNSSAGPPLMSIYHHTPGVVAHEMGHAMGLRHAKAVEAGPGRIIGTGDIEKESLNYGNVYSMMGMGAHTLEEYNLMYKSYFGWLTDSEVPLINSSGVYRIYAFDYGTRSGTNAPGYIGLKLKSGNGAYTYWVEYRTTHYRYKNTKNGVLLNLQGYMENEKDPDFWKHTSHLLDMTPGSLTPGKDSPWALIDQTDSELVIGKTYTDHWGGFRITPIAKGGVEDSAKAWIDVKVEML
;
A
#
# COMPACT_ATOMS: atom_id res chain seq x y z
N MET A 1 -17.37 12.60 -41.50
CA MET A 1 -16.14 13.32 -41.90
C MET A 1 -15.80 14.21 -40.72
N PRO A 2 -14.63 14.09 -40.07
CA PRO A 2 -14.25 15.05 -39.04
C PRO A 2 -14.05 16.39 -39.72
N ASN A 3 -14.64 17.44 -39.15
CA ASN A 3 -14.49 18.83 -39.60
C ASN A 3 -13.01 19.15 -39.80
N GLN A 4 -12.64 19.65 -40.97
CA GLN A 4 -11.39 20.40 -41.09
C GLN A 4 -11.45 21.59 -40.12
N PRO A 5 -10.38 21.88 -39.37
CA PRO A 5 -10.35 23.08 -38.53
C PRO A 5 -10.59 24.31 -39.40
N ALA A 6 -11.30 25.30 -38.84
CA ALA A 6 -11.40 26.62 -39.43
C ALA A 6 -9.99 27.16 -39.72
N ASP A 7 -9.86 28.02 -40.74
CA ASP A 7 -8.59 28.65 -41.11
C ASP A 7 -8.14 29.58 -39.97
N VAL A 8 -7.44 29.03 -38.98
CA VAL A 8 -6.91 29.75 -37.82
C VAL A 8 -5.70 30.56 -38.30
N GLN A 9 -5.83 31.88 -38.29
CA GLN A 9 -4.76 32.76 -38.70
C GLN A 9 -3.77 32.97 -37.56
N TYR A 10 -2.56 32.46 -37.72
CA TYR A 10 -1.46 32.66 -36.78
C TYR A 10 -0.77 34.01 -36.99
N CYS A 11 -0.19 34.55 -35.92
CA CYS A 11 0.65 35.73 -36.01
C CYS A 11 1.89 35.49 -36.90
N ILE A 12 2.32 36.55 -37.59
CA ILE A 12 3.50 36.50 -38.47
C ILE A 12 4.77 36.38 -37.61
N ALA A 13 5.65 35.46 -37.98
CA ALA A 13 7.01 35.30 -37.48
C ALA A 13 7.99 35.52 -38.64
N ASN A 14 9.07 36.26 -38.44
CA ASN A 14 10.11 36.49 -39.45
C ASN A 14 11.51 36.49 -38.81
N GLY A 15 12.54 36.25 -39.62
CA GLY A 15 13.94 36.36 -39.23
C GLY A 15 14.86 36.49 -40.44
N VAL A 16 16.16 36.32 -40.22
CA VAL A 16 17.19 36.29 -41.25
C VAL A 16 17.93 34.97 -41.09
N SER A 17 17.70 34.04 -42.01
CA SER A 17 18.18 32.65 -41.93
C SER A 17 19.20 32.30 -43.03
N GLN A 18 19.96 33.29 -43.50
CA GLN A 18 20.91 33.13 -44.62
C GLN A 18 22.22 32.45 -44.22
N ASP A 19 22.62 32.60 -42.96
CA ASP A 19 23.87 32.06 -42.42
C ASP A 19 23.62 30.88 -41.45
N GLU A 20 22.43 30.81 -40.85
CA GLU A 20 21.96 29.76 -39.93
C GLU A 20 20.48 29.42 -40.16
N TRP A 21 20.10 28.16 -39.95
CA TRP A 21 18.73 27.68 -40.12
C TRP A 21 18.43 26.45 -39.24
N ILE A 22 17.16 26.06 -39.15
CA ILE A 22 16.75 24.82 -38.50
C ILE A 22 17.01 23.67 -39.47
N GLU A 23 18.11 22.93 -39.28
CA GLU A 23 18.46 21.80 -40.16
C GLU A 23 17.46 20.65 -40.02
N SER A 24 17.13 20.28 -38.78
CA SER A 24 16.11 19.26 -38.51
C SER A 24 15.57 19.30 -37.09
N ILE A 25 14.31 18.88 -36.95
CA ILE A 25 13.72 18.49 -35.66
C ILE A 25 13.54 16.97 -35.61
N ASN A 26 13.68 16.38 -34.44
CA ASN A 26 13.34 14.98 -34.20
C ASN A 26 12.52 14.88 -32.92
N ILE A 27 11.22 14.62 -33.07
CA ILE A 27 10.30 14.46 -31.94
C ILE A 27 9.95 12.99 -31.84
N ASP A 28 10.24 12.39 -30.68
CA ASP A 28 9.89 11.00 -30.38
C ASP A 28 10.32 9.97 -31.46
N GLY A 29 11.48 10.22 -32.10
CA GLY A 29 12.06 9.37 -33.14
C GLY A 29 11.60 9.70 -34.56
N VAL A 30 10.66 10.63 -34.74
CA VAL A 30 10.22 11.14 -36.03
C VAL A 30 11.10 12.34 -36.42
N LYS A 31 12.10 12.08 -37.26
CA LYS A 31 12.96 13.15 -37.80
C LYS A 31 12.27 13.87 -38.97
N LYS A 32 12.20 15.18 -38.91
CA LYS A 32 11.85 16.10 -39.99
C LYS A 32 13.08 16.90 -40.37
N GLN A 33 13.45 16.80 -41.64
CA GLN A 33 14.61 17.46 -42.20
C GLN A 33 14.11 18.64 -43.04
N SER A 34 14.43 19.85 -42.63
CA SER A 34 14.05 21.07 -43.34
C SER A 34 15.18 21.49 -44.28
N GLY A 35 16.41 21.56 -43.76
CA GLY A 35 17.60 21.98 -44.51
C GLY A 35 17.64 23.49 -44.76
N GLU A 36 18.61 23.95 -45.56
CA GLU A 36 18.79 25.38 -45.87
C GLU A 36 17.50 25.97 -46.47
N PRO A 37 16.96 27.08 -45.91
CA PRO A 37 15.66 27.59 -46.30
C PRO A 37 15.68 28.12 -47.74
N VAL A 38 14.70 27.67 -48.54
CA VAL A 38 14.43 28.22 -49.88
C VAL A 38 13.35 29.28 -49.71
N ALA A 39 13.59 30.54 -50.09
CA ALA A 39 12.63 31.64 -49.89
C ALA A 39 11.18 31.25 -50.24
N GLN A 40 10.32 31.11 -49.22
CA GLN A 40 8.88 30.81 -49.37
C GLN A 40 8.01 31.99 -48.92
N GLN A 41 6.73 31.95 -49.27
CA GLN A 41 5.76 33.03 -48.99
C GLN A 41 5.54 33.18 -47.47
N GLY A 42 6.21 34.15 -46.86
CA GLY A 42 6.06 34.44 -45.43
C GLY A 42 7.07 35.46 -44.89
N GLY A 43 8.28 35.53 -45.48
CA GLY A 43 9.39 36.37 -45.05
C GLY A 43 10.71 35.60 -45.20
N GLU A 44 11.86 36.27 -45.03
CA GLU A 44 13.11 35.53 -44.76
C GLU A 44 12.96 34.87 -43.35
N GLY A 45 13.49 33.66 -43.14
CA GLY A 45 13.48 33.00 -41.82
C GLY A 45 12.15 32.43 -41.30
N TYR A 46 11.15 32.17 -42.14
CA TYR A 46 9.93 31.44 -41.74
C TYR A 46 9.55 30.34 -42.73
N SER A 47 9.23 29.15 -42.19
CA SER A 47 8.81 27.97 -42.95
C SER A 47 7.54 27.33 -42.36
N ASP A 48 6.51 27.11 -43.19
CA ASP A 48 5.27 26.45 -42.76
C ASP A 48 5.23 24.97 -43.19
N PHE A 49 5.36 24.07 -42.22
CA PHE A 49 5.25 22.61 -42.36
C PHE A 49 3.99 22.05 -41.69
N SER A 50 2.96 22.86 -41.49
CA SER A 50 1.72 22.42 -40.83
C SER A 50 0.89 21.40 -41.57
N ASN A 51 1.17 21.19 -42.86
CA ASN A 51 0.65 20.03 -43.58
C ASN A 51 1.21 18.69 -43.07
N GLN A 52 2.22 18.72 -42.19
CA GLN A 52 2.83 17.55 -41.58
C GLN A 52 2.31 17.38 -40.15
N VAL A 53 1.72 16.21 -39.86
CA VAL A 53 1.29 15.83 -38.52
C VAL A 53 2.37 14.99 -37.84
N ILE A 54 2.72 15.33 -36.60
CA ILE A 54 3.66 14.62 -35.75
C ILE A 54 2.93 14.11 -34.50
N ASP A 55 2.91 12.80 -34.30
CA ASP A 55 2.36 12.20 -33.07
C ASP A 55 3.33 12.39 -31.90
N ILE A 56 2.91 13.13 -30.86
CA ILE A 56 3.73 13.31 -29.65
C ILE A 56 3.31 12.28 -28.60
N ARG A 57 4.30 11.52 -28.12
CA ARG A 57 4.13 10.37 -27.22
C ARG A 57 4.99 10.47 -25.97
N SER A 58 6.25 10.86 -26.09
CA SER A 58 7.22 10.94 -24.99
C SER A 58 7.63 12.37 -24.65
N GLY A 59 7.44 13.30 -25.59
CA GLY A 59 7.74 14.72 -25.41
C GLY A 59 9.23 15.03 -25.43
N TYR A 60 10.05 14.16 -26.01
CA TYR A 60 11.47 14.46 -26.24
C TYR A 60 11.66 15.01 -27.65
N ILE A 61 12.34 16.15 -27.73
CA ILE A 61 12.67 16.80 -28.99
C ILE A 61 14.19 16.97 -29.08
N THR A 62 14.76 16.58 -30.22
CA THR A 62 16.13 16.95 -30.60
C THR A 62 16.04 18.00 -31.71
N LEU A 63 16.64 19.17 -31.46
CA LEU A 63 16.69 20.30 -32.37
C LEU A 63 18.12 20.41 -32.90
N THR A 64 18.27 20.45 -34.23
CA THR A 64 19.58 20.50 -34.89
C THR A 64 19.68 21.76 -35.72
N PRO A 65 20.63 22.67 -35.42
CA PRO A 65 20.90 23.83 -36.27
C PRO A 65 21.73 23.41 -37.49
N GLY A 66 21.57 24.17 -38.58
CA GLY A 66 22.38 24.12 -39.79
C GLY A 66 23.06 25.48 -40.00
N TYR A 67 24.25 25.45 -40.60
CA TYR A 67 25.03 26.67 -40.85
C TYR A 67 25.65 26.64 -42.24
N ARG A 68 25.77 27.83 -42.83
CA ARG A 68 26.39 27.97 -44.14
C ARG A 68 27.91 27.84 -44.10
N LEU A 69 28.56 28.50 -43.12
CA LEU A 69 30.02 28.58 -43.03
C LEU A 69 30.56 28.34 -41.62
N ASN A 70 30.07 29.06 -40.60
CA ASN A 70 30.53 28.95 -39.22
C ASN A 70 29.39 28.48 -38.32
N SER A 71 29.71 27.72 -37.27
CA SER A 71 28.74 27.38 -36.23
C SER A 71 28.57 28.52 -35.24
N TYR A 72 27.32 28.84 -34.93
CA TYR A 72 26.93 29.80 -33.90
C TYR A 72 26.20 29.11 -32.77
N ARG A 73 26.10 29.73 -31.59
CA ARG A 73 25.27 29.15 -30.53
C ARG A 73 23.83 29.60 -30.75
N GLU A 74 22.98 28.64 -31.09
CA GLU A 74 21.57 28.88 -31.31
C GLU A 74 20.75 28.67 -30.05
N HIS A 75 19.72 29.50 -29.88
CA HIS A 75 18.78 29.45 -28.76
C HIS A 75 17.39 29.03 -29.24
N TRP A 76 16.73 28.14 -28.50
CA TRP A 76 15.53 27.45 -28.96
C TRP A 76 14.35 27.66 -28.01
N ARG A 77 13.17 27.87 -28.60
CA ARG A 77 11.86 27.83 -27.92
C ARG A 77 10.83 27.08 -28.74
N VAL A 78 9.87 26.47 -28.04
CA VAL A 78 8.77 25.73 -28.67
C VAL A 78 7.45 26.04 -27.97
N TRP A 79 6.41 26.28 -28.76
CA TRP A 79 5.03 26.52 -28.29
C TRP A 79 4.05 25.55 -28.94
N PHE A 80 2.95 25.25 -28.24
CA PHE A 80 1.77 24.59 -28.79
C PHE A 80 0.54 25.47 -28.58
N ASP A 81 -0.27 25.72 -29.60
CA ASP A 81 -1.53 26.48 -29.48
C ASP A 81 -2.63 25.61 -28.84
N LEU A 82 -2.58 25.42 -27.52
CA LEU A 82 -3.38 24.45 -26.79
C LEU A 82 -4.87 24.79 -26.81
N ASN A 83 -5.21 26.07 -26.90
CA ASN A 83 -6.57 26.54 -26.96
C ASN A 83 -7.10 26.73 -28.41
N GLN A 84 -6.24 26.51 -29.42
CA GLN A 84 -6.53 26.60 -30.86
C GLN A 84 -7.05 27.98 -31.29
N ASN A 85 -6.58 29.05 -30.63
CA ASN A 85 -7.06 30.41 -30.88
C ASN A 85 -6.21 31.19 -31.90
N GLY A 86 -5.08 30.63 -32.35
CA GLY A 86 -4.15 31.25 -33.31
C GLY A 86 -3.08 32.16 -32.68
N VAL A 87 -3.03 32.24 -31.35
CA VAL A 87 -2.08 33.02 -30.57
C VAL A 87 -1.30 32.05 -29.70
N PHE A 88 0.03 32.21 -29.63
CA PHE A 88 0.86 31.42 -28.73
C PHE A 88 1.12 32.22 -27.46
N GLU A 89 0.45 31.84 -26.37
CA GLU A 89 0.61 32.50 -25.07
C GLU A 89 1.83 31.99 -24.27
N ASP A 90 2.19 32.70 -23.18
CA ASP A 90 3.35 32.32 -22.35
C ASP A 90 3.16 30.96 -21.65
N ASP A 91 1.92 30.62 -21.30
CA ASP A 91 1.54 29.33 -20.70
C ASP A 91 1.45 28.18 -21.73
N GLU A 92 1.53 28.52 -23.01
CA GLU A 92 1.59 27.59 -24.14
C GLU A 92 3.03 27.27 -24.58
N MET A 93 4.02 27.90 -23.93
CA MET A 93 5.44 27.61 -24.15
C MET A 93 5.84 26.28 -23.51
N VAL A 94 6.06 25.27 -24.35
CA VAL A 94 6.38 23.91 -23.94
C VAL A 94 7.88 23.64 -23.85
N LEU A 95 8.74 24.49 -24.43
CA LEU A 95 10.20 24.42 -24.29
C LEU A 95 10.82 25.82 -24.24
N ASP A 96 11.76 26.01 -23.32
CA ASP A 96 12.56 27.23 -23.17
C ASP A 96 13.96 26.90 -22.63
N ASN A 97 14.89 27.85 -22.68
CA ASN A 97 16.25 27.78 -22.14
C ASN A 97 17.10 26.62 -22.70
N LEU A 98 16.87 26.24 -23.96
CA LEU A 98 17.71 25.27 -24.66
C LEU A 98 18.61 26.00 -25.66
N SER A 99 19.92 25.71 -25.65
CA SER A 99 20.86 26.35 -26.58
C SER A 99 22.08 25.47 -26.87
N GLY A 100 22.66 25.59 -28.06
CA GLY A 100 23.89 24.89 -28.43
C GLY A 100 24.37 25.21 -29.84
N GLU A 101 25.62 24.84 -30.13
CA GLU A 101 26.24 25.01 -31.45
C GLU A 101 25.98 23.83 -32.40
N GLY A 102 25.42 22.73 -31.89
CA GLY A 102 25.03 21.55 -32.65
C GLY A 102 23.71 20.98 -32.12
N ALA A 103 23.42 19.71 -32.42
CA ALA A 103 22.17 19.09 -32.00
C ALA A 103 21.98 19.13 -30.47
N VAL A 104 20.87 19.68 -30.02
CA VAL A 104 20.48 19.80 -28.61
C VAL A 104 19.19 19.03 -28.36
N GLN A 105 19.09 18.38 -27.20
CA GLN A 105 17.90 17.63 -26.81
C GLN A 105 17.21 18.32 -25.64
N GLY A 106 15.91 18.55 -25.77
CA GLY A 106 15.04 19.13 -24.77
C GLY A 106 13.86 18.21 -24.45
N ARG A 107 13.25 18.45 -23.30
CA ARG A 107 11.98 17.81 -22.90
C ARG A 107 10.87 18.85 -22.97
N LEU A 108 9.86 18.57 -23.78
CA LEU A 108 8.64 19.36 -23.91
C LEU A 108 7.78 19.21 -22.64
N LYS A 109 7.29 20.32 -22.11
CA LYS A 109 6.29 20.37 -21.06
C LYS A 109 4.92 20.09 -21.66
N LEU A 110 4.56 18.81 -21.81
CA LEU A 110 3.28 18.43 -22.40
C LEU A 110 2.11 18.74 -21.45
N PRO A 111 1.02 19.35 -21.94
CA PRO A 111 -0.20 19.53 -21.16
C PRO A 111 -1.00 18.24 -21.06
N VAL A 112 -1.88 18.17 -20.06
CA VAL A 112 -2.88 17.11 -19.94
C VAL A 112 -4.07 17.48 -20.82
N VAL A 113 -4.30 16.73 -21.91
CA VAL A 113 -5.47 16.90 -22.78
C VAL A 113 -6.50 15.80 -22.53
N SER A 114 -7.79 16.17 -22.52
CA SER A 114 -8.92 15.26 -22.24
C SER A 114 -9.40 14.47 -23.46
N GLU A 115 -9.00 14.90 -24.66
CA GLU A 115 -9.26 14.24 -25.95
C GLU A 115 -8.01 14.41 -26.83
N PRO A 116 -7.79 13.57 -27.86
CA PRO A 116 -6.67 13.75 -28.77
C PRO A 116 -6.72 15.15 -29.41
N LEU A 117 -5.72 15.98 -29.11
CA LEU A 117 -5.68 17.37 -29.57
C LEU A 117 -4.74 17.47 -30.77
N LEU A 118 -5.29 17.85 -31.92
CA LEU A 118 -4.50 18.23 -33.09
C LEU A 118 -4.28 19.74 -33.06
N THR A 119 -3.05 20.20 -32.86
CA THR A 119 -2.75 21.63 -32.75
C THR A 119 -1.45 22.03 -33.46
N ARG A 120 -1.26 23.34 -33.67
CA ARG A 120 -0.04 23.93 -34.20
C ARG A 120 1.07 23.90 -33.15
N MET A 121 2.25 23.45 -33.57
CA MET A 121 3.51 23.64 -32.88
C MET A 121 4.34 24.67 -33.63
N ARG A 122 4.94 25.61 -32.89
CA ARG A 122 5.92 26.57 -33.42
C ARG A 122 7.29 26.32 -32.78
N VAL A 123 8.32 26.21 -33.59
CA VAL A 123 9.72 26.08 -33.17
C VAL A 123 10.46 27.34 -33.61
N SER A 124 11.10 28.04 -32.67
CA SER A 124 11.93 29.21 -32.96
C SER A 124 13.39 28.93 -32.61
N MET A 125 14.28 29.32 -33.50
CA MET A 125 15.73 29.28 -33.36
C MET A 125 16.28 30.68 -33.61
N THR A 126 17.06 31.21 -32.67
CA THR A 126 17.62 32.58 -32.76
C THR A 126 19.06 32.68 -32.28
N TYR A 127 19.81 33.56 -32.96
CA TYR A 127 21.17 33.94 -32.59
C TYR A 127 21.17 35.05 -31.51
N GLU A 128 22.18 35.04 -30.63
CA GLU A 128 22.37 36.01 -29.53
C GLU A 128 21.24 36.10 -28.46
N GLY A 129 20.43 35.06 -28.33
CA GLY A 129 19.49 34.87 -27.23
C GLY A 129 18.14 34.32 -27.69
N ALA A 130 17.40 33.67 -26.79
CA ALA A 130 16.10 33.10 -27.13
C ALA A 130 15.05 34.20 -27.40
N SER A 131 14.27 34.06 -28.47
CA SER A 131 13.16 34.99 -28.77
C SER A 131 12.19 35.12 -27.60
N GLN A 132 11.82 36.34 -27.23
CA GLN A 132 10.86 36.58 -26.13
C GLN A 132 9.39 36.34 -26.53
N SER A 133 9.07 36.24 -27.81
CA SER A 133 7.70 36.06 -28.31
C SER A 133 7.65 34.99 -29.41
N ALA A 134 6.51 34.34 -29.58
CA ALA A 134 6.25 33.47 -30.72
C ALA A 134 5.92 34.23 -32.02
N CYS A 135 5.79 35.56 -31.94
CA CYS A 135 5.39 36.44 -33.03
C CYS A 135 6.38 37.59 -33.23
N GLY A 136 6.46 38.13 -34.45
CA GLY A 136 7.27 39.30 -34.78
C GLY A 136 8.55 38.98 -35.52
N ASP A 137 9.48 39.94 -35.52
CA ASP A 137 10.82 39.81 -36.09
C ASP A 137 11.80 39.39 -35.00
N PHE A 138 12.55 38.33 -35.26
CA PHE A 138 13.49 37.73 -34.33
C PHE A 138 14.95 38.04 -34.65
N GLY A 139 15.22 38.88 -35.64
CA GLY A 139 16.58 39.18 -36.09
C GLY A 139 17.18 37.98 -36.83
N TYR A 140 18.32 37.48 -36.35
CA TYR A 140 19.04 36.34 -36.96
C TYR A 140 18.48 35.00 -36.44
N GLY A 141 18.04 34.13 -37.36
CA GLY A 141 17.41 32.86 -37.04
C GLY A 141 16.23 32.47 -37.93
N GLU A 142 15.58 31.36 -37.59
CA GLU A 142 14.44 30.79 -38.32
C GLU A 142 13.32 30.35 -37.38
N THR A 143 12.08 30.43 -37.87
CA THR A 143 10.89 29.87 -37.22
C THR A 143 10.19 28.87 -38.13
N GLU A 144 9.82 27.71 -37.57
CA GLU A 144 9.11 26.65 -38.26
C GLU A 144 7.80 26.27 -37.56
N ASP A 145 6.76 26.08 -38.36
CA ASP A 145 5.44 25.66 -37.89
C ASP A 145 5.11 24.22 -38.33
N TYR A 146 4.60 23.40 -37.41
CA TYR A 146 4.20 22.01 -37.65
C TYR A 146 2.82 21.72 -37.06
N THR A 147 2.16 20.66 -37.50
CA THR A 147 0.97 20.14 -36.79
C THR A 147 1.40 18.99 -35.87
N VAL A 148 0.95 19.01 -34.62
CA VAL A 148 1.21 17.97 -33.64
C VAL A 148 -0.10 17.35 -33.16
N GLN A 149 -0.09 16.03 -32.94
CA GLN A 149 -1.18 15.33 -32.27
C GLN A 149 -0.75 14.94 -30.86
N LEU A 150 -1.40 15.53 -29.85
CA LEU A 150 -1.23 15.17 -28.45
C LEU A 150 -2.17 14.02 -28.11
N GLY A 151 -1.64 12.95 -27.50
CA GLY A 151 -2.44 11.84 -26.97
C GLY A 151 -3.20 12.23 -25.69
N VAL A 152 -4.30 11.53 -25.40
CA VAL A 152 -5.07 11.71 -24.16
C VAL A 152 -4.23 11.29 -22.97
N ALA A 153 -4.25 12.06 -21.89
CA ALA A 153 -3.76 11.56 -20.61
C ALA A 153 -4.57 10.33 -20.16
N PRO A 154 -3.99 9.39 -19.41
CA PRO A 154 -4.77 8.33 -18.78
C PRO A 154 -5.92 8.94 -18.00
N GLU A 155 -7.16 8.46 -18.21
CA GLU A 155 -8.29 8.92 -17.39
C GLU A 155 -7.93 8.73 -15.91
N ALA A 156 -8.25 9.71 -15.07
CA ALA A 156 -7.89 9.64 -13.65
C ALA A 156 -8.56 8.45 -12.92
N THR A 157 -9.65 7.91 -13.47
CA THR A 157 -10.45 6.86 -12.86
C THR A 157 -10.56 5.61 -13.74
N LEU A 158 -10.55 4.44 -13.13
CA LEU A 158 -10.82 3.15 -13.76
C LEU A 158 -12.33 2.97 -13.96
N PRO A 159 -12.84 2.73 -15.17
CA PRO A 159 -14.26 2.45 -15.40
C PRO A 159 -14.67 1.02 -14.98
N ASN A 160 -15.90 0.86 -14.48
CA ASN A 160 -16.50 -0.45 -14.18
C ASN A 160 -17.14 -1.08 -15.43
N VAL A 161 -16.31 -1.61 -16.32
CA VAL A 161 -16.78 -2.17 -17.62
C VAL A 161 -17.54 -3.48 -17.47
N CYS A 162 -17.33 -4.24 -16.39
CA CYS A 162 -18.09 -5.47 -16.12
C CYS A 162 -19.58 -5.24 -15.84
N SER A 163 -20.01 -4.00 -15.60
CA SER A 163 -21.43 -3.65 -15.47
C SER A 163 -22.18 -3.64 -16.81
N GLN A 164 -21.47 -3.56 -17.93
CA GLN A 164 -22.03 -3.38 -19.27
C GLN A 164 -21.51 -4.40 -20.29
N GLU A 165 -20.35 -5.01 -20.04
CA GLU A 165 -19.67 -5.93 -20.95
C GLU A 165 -19.51 -7.33 -20.34
N GLY A 166 -19.45 -8.35 -21.19
CA GLY A 166 -19.12 -9.73 -20.78
C GLY A 166 -17.62 -9.96 -20.59
N PRO A 167 -17.21 -11.09 -19.99
CA PRO A 167 -15.81 -11.42 -19.76
C PRO A 167 -14.97 -11.36 -21.04
N TYR A 168 -13.82 -10.70 -20.95
CA TYR A 168 -12.90 -10.54 -22.07
C TYR A 168 -12.36 -11.88 -22.55
N SER A 169 -12.52 -12.19 -23.84
CA SER A 169 -12.08 -13.45 -24.44
C SER A 169 -10.75 -13.37 -25.18
N GLY A 170 -10.17 -12.17 -25.28
CA GLY A 170 -8.91 -11.94 -25.99
C GLY A 170 -7.68 -12.17 -25.11
N ARG A 171 -6.49 -12.09 -25.73
CA ARG A 171 -5.20 -12.22 -25.03
C ARG A 171 -4.33 -10.97 -25.09
N THR A 172 -4.66 -10.02 -25.96
CA THR A 172 -3.85 -8.80 -26.14
C THR A 172 -4.65 -7.59 -25.71
N LEU A 173 -4.04 -6.74 -24.89
CA LEU A 173 -4.64 -5.53 -24.37
C LEU A 173 -4.32 -4.35 -25.29
N THR A 174 -5.24 -3.40 -25.35
CA THR A 174 -5.11 -2.18 -26.14
C THR A 174 -4.92 -1.00 -25.20
N ASN A 175 -4.02 -0.08 -25.54
CA ASN A 175 -3.75 1.11 -24.75
C ASN A 175 -5.04 1.89 -24.42
N GLY A 176 -5.23 2.25 -23.16
CA GLY A 176 -6.35 3.03 -22.65
C GLY A 176 -7.70 2.31 -22.61
N LYS A 177 -7.81 1.09 -23.14
CA LYS A 177 -9.08 0.34 -23.21
C LYS A 177 -9.23 -0.61 -22.03
N ALA A 178 -10.19 -0.32 -21.15
CA ALA A 178 -10.55 -1.20 -20.05
C ALA A 178 -11.27 -2.47 -20.55
N ILE A 179 -11.11 -3.58 -19.82
CA ILE A 179 -11.73 -4.87 -20.10
C ILE A 179 -12.38 -5.46 -18.84
N CYS A 180 -13.45 -6.23 -19.02
CA CYS A 180 -14.01 -7.04 -17.95
C CYS A 180 -13.20 -8.34 -17.80
N MET A 181 -12.57 -8.55 -16.64
CA MET A 181 -11.70 -9.69 -16.40
C MET A 181 -12.49 -10.99 -16.24
N PRO A 182 -12.08 -12.09 -16.90
CA PRO A 182 -12.62 -13.42 -16.61
C PRO A 182 -12.38 -13.84 -15.15
N ASP A 183 -13.44 -14.31 -14.51
CA ASP A 183 -13.42 -14.78 -13.12
C ASP A 183 -12.42 -15.94 -12.93
N ALA A 184 -12.42 -16.90 -13.86
CA ALA A 184 -11.50 -18.05 -13.86
C ALA A 184 -10.03 -17.60 -13.99
N ALA A 185 -9.22 -17.92 -13.00
CA ALA A 185 -7.78 -17.63 -12.94
C ALA A 185 -6.93 -18.91 -13.11
N PRO A 186 -5.66 -18.82 -13.58
CA PRO A 186 -4.94 -17.60 -13.99
C PRO A 186 -5.33 -17.09 -15.38
N ASN A 187 -5.22 -15.78 -15.58
CA ASN A 187 -5.42 -15.12 -16.87
C ASN A 187 -4.07 -14.69 -17.44
N TYR A 188 -3.85 -14.93 -18.73
CA TYR A 188 -2.58 -14.66 -19.42
C TYR A 188 -2.77 -13.65 -20.55
N LEU A 189 -2.31 -12.43 -20.33
CA LEU A 189 -2.52 -11.28 -21.21
C LEU A 189 -1.18 -10.72 -21.73
N SER A 190 -1.22 -9.98 -22.84
CA SER A 190 -0.04 -9.36 -23.45
C SER A 190 -0.31 -7.94 -23.95
N ILE A 191 0.74 -7.13 -24.03
CA ILE A 191 0.74 -5.78 -24.60
C ILE A 191 1.86 -5.69 -25.63
N GLY A 192 1.55 -5.25 -26.85
CA GLY A 192 2.53 -5.07 -27.93
C GLY A 192 3.06 -3.63 -28.01
N ASN A 193 4.15 -3.43 -28.76
CA ASN A 193 4.84 -2.13 -28.92
C ASN A 193 5.25 -1.47 -27.58
N SER A 194 5.55 -2.28 -26.56
CA SER A 194 5.88 -1.79 -25.22
C SER A 194 7.14 -0.92 -25.20
N GLU A 195 8.16 -1.29 -25.99
CA GLU A 195 9.48 -0.66 -26.10
C GLU A 195 9.46 0.79 -26.60
N LYS A 196 8.33 1.25 -27.17
CA LYS A 196 8.17 2.62 -27.65
C LYS A 196 7.81 3.62 -26.54
N TYR A 197 7.58 3.14 -25.32
CA TYR A 197 7.13 3.95 -24.19
C TYR A 197 8.09 3.82 -23.01
N GLN A 198 8.25 4.90 -22.24
CA GLN A 198 9.11 4.89 -21.05
C GLN A 198 8.48 4.18 -19.85
N SER A 199 7.18 3.90 -19.91
CA SER A 199 6.48 3.18 -18.86
C SER A 199 5.19 2.55 -19.37
N ILE A 200 4.65 1.66 -18.55
CA ILE A 200 3.34 1.04 -18.71
C ILE A 200 2.70 1.03 -17.33
N ALA A 201 1.57 1.69 -17.16
CA ALA A 201 0.75 1.55 -15.96
C ALA A 201 -0.35 0.51 -16.21
N ILE A 202 -0.58 -0.37 -15.24
CA ILE A 202 -1.61 -1.39 -15.26
C ILE A 202 -2.46 -1.19 -14.02
N SER A 203 -3.75 -0.96 -14.21
CA SER A 203 -4.70 -0.68 -13.13
C SER A 203 -5.80 -1.73 -13.13
N THR A 204 -6.15 -2.25 -11.97
CA THR A 204 -7.34 -3.08 -11.77
C THR A 204 -8.21 -2.54 -10.63
N GLY A 205 -9.47 -2.95 -10.60
CA GLY A 205 -10.43 -2.52 -9.58
C GLY A 205 -11.83 -3.03 -9.90
N HIS A 206 -12.83 -2.55 -9.15
CA HIS A 206 -14.23 -2.97 -9.21
C HIS A 206 -14.46 -4.45 -8.87
N GLY A 207 -15.73 -4.82 -8.73
CA GLY A 207 -16.13 -6.20 -8.49
C GLY A 207 -15.82 -6.67 -7.07
N SER A 208 -15.70 -7.99 -6.90
CA SER A 208 -15.43 -8.63 -5.60
C SER A 208 -14.32 -9.67 -5.72
N GLY A 209 -13.78 -10.10 -4.58
CA GLY A 209 -12.67 -11.06 -4.52
C GLY A 209 -11.32 -10.38 -4.31
N ASN A 210 -10.25 -11.13 -4.58
CA ASN A 210 -8.87 -10.73 -4.41
C ASN A 210 -8.07 -11.09 -5.67
N LEU A 211 -7.70 -10.07 -6.44
CA LEU A 211 -6.97 -10.20 -7.70
C LEU A 211 -5.50 -9.87 -7.44
N SER A 212 -4.59 -10.76 -7.85
CA SER A 212 -3.15 -10.47 -7.83
C SER A 212 -2.62 -10.28 -9.25
N LEU A 213 -1.85 -9.21 -9.43
CA LEU A 213 -1.37 -8.74 -10.73
C LEU A 213 0.15 -8.86 -10.83
N TYR A 214 0.64 -9.55 -11.86
CA TYR A 214 2.06 -9.72 -12.15
C TYR A 214 2.34 -9.29 -13.58
N ALA A 215 3.46 -8.60 -13.82
CA ALA A 215 3.83 -8.20 -15.17
C ALA A 215 5.35 -8.20 -15.40
N LYS A 216 5.75 -8.52 -16.64
CA LYS A 216 7.15 -8.55 -17.05
C LYS A 216 7.31 -8.20 -18.52
N ASN A 217 8.30 -7.36 -18.83
CA ASN A 217 8.68 -7.05 -20.20
C ASN A 217 9.72 -8.07 -20.71
N GLY A 218 9.49 -8.65 -21.89
CA GLY A 218 10.39 -9.63 -22.51
C GLY A 218 10.18 -11.11 -22.11
N GLY A 219 9.19 -11.43 -21.28
CA GLY A 219 8.83 -12.82 -20.94
C GLY A 219 7.66 -12.90 -19.95
N TRP A 220 7.12 -14.11 -19.73
CA TRP A 220 6.04 -14.31 -18.76
C TRP A 220 6.53 -14.07 -17.32
N PRO A 221 5.77 -13.31 -16.50
CA PRO A 221 6.15 -13.06 -15.11
C PRO A 221 5.98 -14.32 -14.26
N LYS A 222 6.89 -14.51 -13.32
CA LYS A 222 6.76 -15.51 -12.25
C LYS A 222 5.86 -14.98 -11.15
N THR A 223 5.01 -15.86 -10.61
CA THR A 223 4.07 -15.54 -9.52
C THR A 223 4.66 -15.80 -8.13
N ASP A 224 5.96 -16.04 -8.04
CA ASP A 224 6.71 -16.32 -6.81
C ASP A 224 7.28 -15.05 -6.15
N GLY A 225 6.89 -13.86 -6.64
CA GLY A 225 7.36 -12.56 -6.16
C GLY A 225 8.72 -12.11 -6.71
N SER A 226 9.36 -12.89 -7.58
CA SER A 226 10.65 -12.51 -8.18
C SER A 226 10.55 -11.54 -9.37
N ASP A 227 9.36 -11.37 -9.92
CA ASP A 227 9.04 -10.40 -10.98
C ASP A 227 8.08 -9.31 -10.44
N PRO A 228 7.99 -8.13 -11.08
CA PRO A 228 7.12 -7.04 -10.64
C PRO A 228 5.67 -7.48 -10.45
N ALA A 229 5.11 -7.14 -9.29
CA ALA A 229 3.76 -7.53 -8.90
C ALA A 229 3.08 -6.45 -8.05
N SER A 230 1.75 -6.49 -8.04
CA SER A 230 0.87 -5.80 -7.10
C SER A 230 -0.15 -6.84 -6.62
N THR A 231 -0.20 -7.04 -5.30
CA THR A 231 -1.01 -8.08 -4.64
C THR A 231 -1.70 -7.50 -3.40
N LYS A 232 -2.35 -6.34 -3.56
CA LYS A 232 -3.17 -5.74 -2.51
C LYS A 232 -4.42 -6.61 -2.30
N ASN A 233 -5.10 -6.39 -1.19
CA ASN A 233 -6.39 -7.03 -0.97
C ASN A 233 -7.47 -6.33 -1.79
N GLY A 234 -8.39 -7.14 -2.33
CA GLY A 234 -9.43 -6.66 -3.22
C GLY A 234 -9.00 -6.81 -4.68
N ASN A 235 -9.69 -6.12 -5.57
CA ASN A 235 -9.34 -6.13 -6.98
C ASN A 235 -8.49 -4.92 -7.39
N GLY A 236 -8.11 -4.06 -6.45
CA GLY A 236 -7.51 -2.75 -6.67
C GLY A 236 -5.99 -2.77 -6.83
N GLU A 237 -5.48 -3.33 -7.91
CA GLU A 237 -4.04 -3.42 -8.16
C GLU A 237 -3.52 -2.26 -9.00
N CYS A 238 -2.28 -1.84 -8.70
CA CYS A 238 -1.56 -0.85 -9.47
C CYS A 238 -0.11 -1.29 -9.67
N LEU A 239 0.28 -1.52 -10.93
CA LEU A 239 1.62 -1.94 -11.28
C LEU A 239 2.18 -1.06 -12.41
N ILE A 240 3.39 -0.55 -12.23
CA ILE A 240 4.08 0.28 -13.22
C ILE A 240 5.36 -0.41 -13.68
N ILE A 241 5.43 -0.77 -14.96
CA ILE A 241 6.65 -1.22 -15.61
C ILE A 241 7.37 -0.01 -16.17
N LYS A 242 8.64 0.19 -15.80
CA LYS A 242 9.47 1.32 -16.27
C LYS A 242 10.45 0.85 -17.33
N ASN A 243 10.69 1.71 -18.32
CA ASN A 243 11.63 1.55 -19.42
C ASN A 243 11.61 0.15 -20.07
N PRO A 244 10.44 -0.32 -20.55
CA PRO A 244 10.37 -1.57 -21.30
C PRO A 244 11.33 -1.52 -22.51
N SER A 245 12.07 -2.60 -22.72
CA SER A 245 13.09 -2.73 -23.79
C SER A 245 12.73 -3.76 -24.86
N SER A 246 11.65 -4.51 -24.63
CA SER A 246 11.15 -5.57 -25.52
C SER A 246 9.76 -5.22 -26.06
N TYR A 247 9.44 -5.71 -27.26
CA TYR A 247 8.15 -5.48 -27.91
C TYR A 247 6.94 -5.92 -27.07
N TRP A 248 7.08 -7.08 -26.41
CA TRP A 248 6.02 -7.69 -25.63
C TRP A 248 6.22 -7.47 -24.14
N THR A 249 5.16 -7.00 -23.48
CA THR A 249 4.97 -7.10 -22.04
C THR A 249 3.88 -8.13 -21.76
N TYR A 250 4.14 -9.04 -20.82
CA TYR A 250 3.25 -10.12 -20.45
C TYR A 250 2.70 -9.90 -19.05
N ILE A 251 1.43 -10.21 -18.87
CA ILE A 251 0.69 -10.02 -17.62
C ILE A 251 0.06 -11.35 -17.22
N THR A 252 0.25 -11.72 -15.96
CA THR A 252 -0.45 -12.84 -15.33
C THR A 252 -1.34 -12.27 -14.23
N VAL A 253 -2.62 -12.61 -14.27
CA VAL A 253 -3.58 -12.26 -13.21
C VAL A 253 -4.04 -13.54 -12.51
N THR A 254 -3.84 -13.60 -11.20
CA THR A 254 -4.26 -14.72 -10.34
C THR A 254 -5.28 -14.24 -9.31
N GLY A 255 -5.67 -15.14 -8.40
CA GLY A 255 -6.63 -14.83 -7.34
C GLY A 255 -8.08 -14.99 -7.77
N ALA A 256 -8.93 -15.29 -6.78
CA ALA A 256 -10.37 -15.47 -6.97
C ALA A 256 -11.01 -14.09 -7.06
N LYS A 257 -11.64 -13.79 -8.20
CA LYS A 257 -12.24 -12.48 -8.49
C LYS A 257 -13.56 -12.68 -9.23
N SER A 258 -14.46 -11.72 -9.10
CA SER A 258 -15.65 -11.63 -9.92
C SER A 258 -15.94 -10.19 -10.31
N ALA A 259 -16.28 -9.98 -11.58
CA ALA A 259 -16.62 -8.67 -12.15
C ALA A 259 -15.54 -7.57 -11.97
N ALA A 260 -14.26 -7.96 -11.95
CA ALA A 260 -13.13 -7.03 -11.87
C ALA A 260 -12.82 -6.40 -13.24
N SER A 261 -12.48 -5.12 -13.27
CA SER A 261 -12.04 -4.41 -14.47
C SER A 261 -10.52 -4.26 -14.51
N LEU A 262 -9.91 -4.28 -15.70
CA LEU A 262 -8.48 -4.07 -15.92
C LEU A 262 -8.24 -3.10 -17.09
N VAL A 263 -7.30 -2.16 -16.94
CA VAL A 263 -6.84 -1.27 -18.01
C VAL A 263 -5.32 -1.15 -18.02
N VAL A 264 -4.77 -0.85 -19.21
CA VAL A 264 -3.34 -0.58 -19.42
C VAL A 264 -3.18 0.77 -20.08
N ASP A 265 -2.30 1.60 -19.53
CA ASP A 265 -1.95 2.92 -20.05
C ASP A 265 -0.45 2.99 -20.37
N LEU A 266 -0.12 3.04 -21.67
CA LEU A 266 1.24 3.15 -22.20
C LEU A 266 1.75 4.58 -22.06
N GLY A 267 2.97 4.75 -21.54
CA GLY A 267 3.58 6.05 -21.23
C GLY A 267 3.12 6.67 -19.91
N ALA A 268 2.15 6.06 -19.23
CA ALA A 268 1.65 6.54 -17.94
C ALA A 268 2.64 6.28 -16.81
N THR A 269 2.83 7.27 -15.94
CA THR A 269 3.71 7.18 -14.76
C THR A 269 2.95 6.95 -13.46
N SER A 270 1.62 6.82 -13.54
CA SER A 270 0.70 6.51 -12.43
C SER A 270 -0.46 5.66 -12.94
N CYS A 271 -1.07 4.88 -12.05
CA CYS A 271 -2.27 4.10 -12.35
C CYS A 271 -3.53 4.96 -12.22
N ARG A 272 -4.62 4.52 -12.85
CA ARG A 272 -5.94 5.11 -12.64
C ARG A 272 -6.45 4.78 -11.23
N GLY A 273 -7.12 5.71 -10.57
CA GLY A 273 -7.79 5.47 -9.29
C GLY A 273 -9.07 4.64 -9.48
N SER A 274 -9.42 3.79 -8.52
CA SER A 274 -10.77 3.19 -8.50
C SER A 274 -11.75 4.13 -7.79
N THR A 275 -13.02 4.14 -8.22
CA THR A 275 -14.13 4.78 -7.49
C THR A 275 -14.74 3.86 -6.43
N ASP A 276 -14.24 2.63 -6.31
CA ASP A 276 -14.41 1.86 -5.08
C ASP A 276 -13.88 2.74 -3.95
N THR A 277 -14.69 2.94 -2.91
CA THR A 277 -14.26 3.68 -1.71
C THR A 277 -12.86 3.18 -1.34
N PRO A 278 -11.81 4.03 -1.45
CA PRO A 278 -10.57 3.72 -0.76
C PRO A 278 -10.96 3.46 0.69
N ASP A 279 -10.42 2.41 1.31
CA ASP A 279 -10.46 2.33 2.77
C ASP A 279 -9.99 3.70 3.28
N PRO A 280 -10.86 4.50 3.95
CA PRO A 280 -10.56 5.90 4.24
C PRO A 280 -9.42 6.10 5.25
N THR A 281 -8.74 5.04 5.68
CA THR A 281 -7.80 5.07 6.80
C THR A 281 -6.38 4.59 6.51
N ASP A 282 -6.03 4.19 5.28
CA ASP A 282 -4.74 3.53 5.01
C ASP A 282 -4.55 2.31 5.95
N ASN A 283 -5.67 1.69 6.37
CA ASN A 283 -5.69 0.59 7.30
C ASN A 283 -5.41 -0.70 6.52
N ASP A 284 -4.18 -1.19 6.66
CA ASP A 284 -3.78 -2.55 6.29
C ASP A 284 -4.29 -3.61 7.30
N GLY A 285 -5.26 -3.22 8.13
CA GLY A 285 -5.99 -3.99 9.11
C GLY A 285 -6.84 -5.14 8.56
N TYR A 286 -7.39 -5.95 9.47
CA TYR A 286 -8.34 -7.00 9.11
C TYR A 286 -9.64 -6.39 8.59
N GLN A 287 -10.02 -6.79 7.38
CA GLN A 287 -11.01 -6.06 6.57
C GLN A 287 -12.47 -6.47 6.83
N TYR A 288 -12.70 -7.43 7.72
CA TYR A 288 -14.04 -7.96 7.99
C TYR A 288 -14.46 -7.67 9.43
N ASN A 289 -15.76 -7.46 9.65
CA ASN A 289 -16.36 -7.36 10.97
C ASN A 289 -16.77 -8.73 11.55
N SER A 290 -16.34 -9.80 10.89
CA SER A 290 -16.62 -11.17 11.28
C SER A 290 -15.51 -12.10 10.82
N VAL A 291 -15.45 -13.27 11.44
CA VAL A 291 -14.63 -14.38 10.98
C VAL A 291 -15.35 -15.69 11.22
N ASN A 292 -15.19 -16.61 10.28
CA ASN A 292 -15.71 -17.95 10.35
C ASN A 292 -14.56 -18.97 10.34
N ILE A 293 -14.52 -19.83 11.36
CA ILE A 293 -13.48 -20.84 11.51
C ILE A 293 -13.95 -22.13 10.84
N LEU A 294 -13.28 -22.52 9.74
CA LEU A 294 -13.47 -23.83 9.13
C LEU A 294 -12.60 -24.86 9.86
N VAL A 295 -13.23 -25.72 10.65
CA VAL A 295 -12.50 -26.64 11.54
C VAL A 295 -12.30 -28.01 10.87
N TYR A 296 -11.04 -28.35 10.62
CA TYR A 296 -10.63 -29.64 10.08
C TYR A 296 -9.95 -30.47 11.15
N ARG A 297 -10.57 -31.60 11.49
CA ARG A 297 -10.11 -32.54 12.51
C ARG A 297 -9.50 -33.75 11.84
N PHE A 298 -8.31 -34.16 12.26
CA PHE A 298 -7.59 -35.29 11.69
C PHE A 298 -7.33 -36.36 12.73
N GLU A 299 -7.37 -37.62 12.30
CA GLU A 299 -6.93 -38.78 13.09
C GLU A 299 -6.01 -39.68 12.26
N PHE A 300 -5.18 -40.48 12.94
CA PHE A 300 -4.29 -41.46 12.32
C PHE A 300 -4.78 -42.89 12.61
N THR A 301 -4.23 -43.88 11.93
CA THR A 301 -4.60 -45.29 12.16
C THR A 301 -4.31 -45.76 13.59
N ASP A 302 -3.28 -45.19 14.22
CA ASP A 302 -2.76 -45.53 15.53
C ASP A 302 -2.95 -44.43 16.59
N ALA A 303 -3.47 -43.27 16.20
CA ALA A 303 -3.72 -42.14 17.09
C ALA A 303 -5.08 -41.50 16.78
N PRO A 304 -6.13 -41.78 17.59
CA PRO A 304 -7.44 -41.17 17.39
C PRO A 304 -7.43 -39.69 17.79
N PHE A 305 -8.25 -38.87 17.12
CA PHE A 305 -8.47 -37.48 17.52
C PHE A 305 -9.15 -37.42 18.89
N LYS A 306 -8.64 -36.58 19.80
CA LYS A 306 -9.18 -36.42 21.16
C LYS A 306 -9.18 -34.94 21.56
N TRP A 307 -10.37 -34.36 21.60
CA TRP A 307 -10.61 -33.02 22.17
C TRP A 307 -12.09 -32.90 22.51
N ASP A 308 -12.49 -33.51 23.63
CA ASP A 308 -13.89 -33.65 24.02
C ASP A 308 -14.57 -32.29 24.30
N THR A 309 -13.78 -31.25 24.62
CA THR A 309 -14.24 -29.89 24.91
C THR A 309 -14.13 -28.93 23.72
N LEU A 310 -13.84 -29.40 22.51
CA LEU A 310 -13.57 -28.54 21.34
C LEU A 310 -14.63 -27.44 21.15
N GLU A 311 -15.90 -27.82 21.12
CA GLU A 311 -16.98 -26.85 20.92
C GLU A 311 -17.09 -25.86 22.08
N GLN A 312 -16.91 -26.30 23.32
CA GLN A 312 -16.92 -25.43 24.51
C GLN A 312 -15.75 -24.44 24.49
N ASP A 313 -14.57 -24.89 24.04
CA ASP A 313 -13.39 -24.03 23.92
C ASP A 313 -13.57 -23.01 22.80
N LEU A 314 -14.15 -23.40 21.65
CA LEU A 314 -14.52 -22.46 20.57
C LEU A 314 -15.62 -21.46 21.00
N GLN A 315 -16.58 -21.89 21.83
CA GLN A 315 -17.58 -20.98 22.41
C GLN A 315 -16.92 -19.93 23.31
N LYS A 316 -15.96 -20.32 24.16
CA LYS A 316 -15.19 -19.37 24.98
C LYS A 316 -14.38 -18.40 24.12
N VAL A 317 -13.77 -18.87 23.03
CA VAL A 317 -13.06 -17.99 22.07
C VAL A 317 -14.03 -16.99 21.43
N ASN A 318 -15.23 -17.43 21.03
CA ASN A 318 -16.26 -16.54 20.52
C ASN A 318 -16.66 -15.47 21.55
N GLU A 319 -16.95 -15.87 22.79
CA GLU A 319 -17.26 -14.95 23.88
C GLU A 319 -16.14 -13.94 24.12
N TYR A 320 -14.88 -14.42 24.16
CA TYR A 320 -13.70 -13.58 24.29
C TYR A 320 -13.63 -12.53 23.17
N TYR A 321 -13.66 -12.91 21.90
CA TYR A 321 -13.60 -11.94 20.78
C TYR A 321 -14.80 -10.98 20.76
N LYS A 322 -15.97 -11.42 21.22
CA LYS A 322 -17.15 -10.57 21.34
C LYS A 322 -16.99 -9.51 22.44
N GLU A 323 -16.35 -9.86 23.54
CA GLU A 323 -15.97 -8.90 24.60
C GLU A 323 -14.88 -7.95 24.11
N GLN A 324 -13.82 -8.49 23.51
CA GLN A 324 -12.67 -7.72 23.02
C GLN A 324 -13.05 -6.68 21.95
N SER A 325 -14.03 -7.00 21.12
CA SER A 325 -14.54 -6.14 20.06
C SER A 325 -15.65 -5.19 20.50
N TYR A 326 -16.01 -5.21 21.78
CA TYR A 326 -17.15 -4.45 22.29
C TYR A 326 -18.47 -4.78 21.59
N GLY A 327 -18.62 -6.03 21.15
CA GLY A 327 -19.76 -6.53 20.39
C GLY A 327 -19.76 -6.19 18.89
N ARG A 328 -18.67 -5.62 18.36
CA ARG A 328 -18.54 -5.19 16.95
C ARG A 328 -18.04 -6.29 16.03
N PHE A 329 -17.61 -7.43 16.58
CA PHE A 329 -17.04 -8.53 15.83
C PHE A 329 -17.79 -9.84 16.09
N THR A 330 -18.01 -10.60 15.02
CA THR A 330 -18.71 -11.88 15.09
C THR A 330 -17.76 -13.02 14.79
N VAL A 331 -17.66 -13.99 15.70
CA VAL A 331 -16.96 -15.24 15.47
C VAL A 331 -17.99 -16.35 15.26
N THR A 332 -17.86 -17.08 14.16
CA THR A 332 -18.56 -18.34 13.91
C THR A 332 -17.56 -19.45 13.68
N TYR A 333 -18.00 -20.69 13.79
CA TYR A 333 -17.17 -21.86 13.50
C TYR A 333 -18.02 -22.96 12.88
N ASP A 334 -17.43 -23.72 11.97
CA ASP A 334 -18.04 -24.83 11.26
C ASP A 334 -17.40 -26.16 11.70
N LEU A 335 -18.19 -27.00 12.36
CA LEU A 335 -17.83 -28.35 12.81
C LEU A 335 -18.48 -29.45 11.95
N SER A 336 -19.07 -29.11 10.81
CA SER A 336 -19.80 -30.04 9.93
C SER A 336 -18.88 -31.04 9.24
N GLN A 337 -17.61 -30.67 9.00
CA GLN A 337 -16.63 -31.55 8.38
C GLN A 337 -16.36 -32.77 9.27
N PRO A 338 -16.55 -34.01 8.78
CA PRO A 338 -16.24 -35.20 9.56
C PRO A 338 -14.75 -35.26 9.91
N VAL A 339 -14.40 -36.02 10.94
CA VAL A 339 -12.98 -36.29 11.25
C VAL A 339 -12.34 -37.00 10.06
N ILE A 340 -11.27 -36.42 9.52
CA ILE A 340 -10.54 -36.92 8.36
C ILE A 340 -9.55 -37.97 8.84
N ARG A 341 -9.77 -39.21 8.40
CA ARG A 341 -8.89 -40.34 8.71
C ARG A 341 -7.69 -40.39 7.77
N ILE A 342 -6.50 -40.39 8.36
CA ILE A 342 -5.23 -40.62 7.68
C ILE A 342 -4.91 -42.11 7.79
N ASN A 343 -4.82 -42.80 6.65
CA ASN A 343 -4.55 -44.25 6.58
C ASN A 343 -3.06 -44.59 6.78
N GLU A 344 -2.39 -43.86 7.67
CA GLU A 344 -0.96 -43.98 7.98
C GLU A 344 -0.76 -43.75 9.49
N SER A 345 0.35 -44.24 10.04
CA SER A 345 0.70 -44.03 11.45
C SER A 345 1.14 -42.58 11.70
N LYS A 346 0.75 -42.00 12.84
CA LYS A 346 1.20 -40.66 13.27
C LYS A 346 2.73 -40.56 13.31
N SER A 347 3.40 -41.63 13.74
CA SER A 347 4.86 -41.68 13.91
C SER A 347 5.65 -41.42 12.63
N LYS A 348 5.02 -41.62 11.45
CA LYS A 348 5.61 -41.26 10.16
C LYS A 348 5.91 -39.76 10.06
N TYR A 349 5.10 -38.92 10.71
CA TYR A 349 5.16 -37.47 10.58
C TYR A 349 5.85 -36.78 11.76
N ASP A 350 6.14 -37.48 12.85
CA ASP A 350 6.68 -36.88 14.08
C ASP A 350 8.04 -36.19 13.88
N ASN A 351 8.80 -36.62 12.88
CA ASN A 351 10.08 -36.01 12.51
C ASN A 351 10.05 -35.29 11.15
N ASP A 352 8.87 -35.18 10.52
CA ASP A 352 8.69 -34.54 9.21
C ASP A 352 7.38 -33.75 9.16
N PHE A 353 7.42 -32.58 9.81
CA PHE A 353 6.29 -31.67 9.87
C PHE A 353 5.91 -31.11 8.50
N PHE A 354 6.85 -30.96 7.58
CA PHE A 354 6.57 -30.45 6.23
C PHE A 354 5.75 -31.45 5.42
N ALA A 355 6.07 -32.74 5.50
CA ALA A 355 5.26 -33.78 4.88
C ALA A 355 3.85 -33.86 5.49
N TRP A 356 3.72 -33.62 6.80
CA TRP A 356 2.42 -33.50 7.44
C TRP A 356 1.62 -32.30 6.91
N ARG A 357 2.28 -31.13 6.80
CA ARG A 357 1.69 -29.91 6.26
C ARG A 357 1.15 -30.10 4.85
N GLU A 358 1.96 -30.61 3.94
CA GLU A 358 1.55 -30.89 2.58
C GLU A 358 0.36 -31.86 2.53
N LEU A 359 0.35 -32.89 3.40
CA LEU A 359 -0.74 -33.84 3.47
C LEU A 359 -2.04 -33.23 3.96
N TYR A 360 -2.06 -32.52 5.10
CA TYR A 360 -3.31 -31.97 5.62
C TYR A 360 -3.86 -30.88 4.69
N GLU A 361 -3.00 -30.04 4.10
CA GLU A 361 -3.44 -29.00 3.16
C GLU A 361 -4.08 -29.62 1.92
N ARG A 362 -3.50 -30.70 1.37
CA ARG A 362 -4.10 -31.47 0.28
C ARG A 362 -5.44 -32.09 0.69
N LYS A 363 -5.56 -32.64 1.90
CA LYS A 363 -6.81 -33.22 2.40
C LYS A 363 -7.91 -32.17 2.56
N ILE A 364 -7.57 -30.96 2.95
CA ILE A 364 -8.50 -29.83 2.97
C ILE A 364 -8.93 -29.46 1.54
N ARG A 365 -7.99 -29.39 0.58
CA ARG A 365 -8.31 -29.14 -0.85
C ARG A 365 -9.27 -30.17 -1.44
N GLU A 366 -9.19 -31.44 -1.02
CA GLU A 366 -10.13 -32.49 -1.43
C GLU A 366 -11.58 -32.22 -0.99
N THR A 367 -11.80 -31.35 0.01
CA THR A 367 -13.14 -30.89 0.42
C THR A 367 -13.68 -29.72 -0.41
N GLY A 368 -12.87 -29.18 -1.33
CA GLY A 368 -13.22 -28.02 -2.17
C GLY A 368 -12.79 -26.67 -1.60
N VAL A 369 -12.05 -26.65 -0.49
CA VAL A 369 -11.55 -25.41 0.16
C VAL A 369 -10.05 -25.25 -0.09
N ASP A 370 -9.59 -24.06 -0.50
CA ASP A 370 -8.17 -23.74 -0.57
C ASP A 370 -7.65 -23.26 0.80
N PRO A 371 -6.70 -23.96 1.45
CA PRO A 371 -6.13 -23.52 2.71
C PRO A 371 -5.45 -22.15 2.68
N GLY A 372 -4.94 -21.71 1.53
CA GLY A 372 -4.34 -20.39 1.36
C GLY A 372 -5.37 -19.30 1.03
N ASN A 373 -6.60 -19.69 0.65
CA ASN A 373 -7.69 -18.76 0.36
C ASN A 373 -9.06 -19.43 0.62
N PRO A 374 -9.46 -19.58 1.89
CA PRO A 374 -10.66 -20.31 2.27
C PRO A 374 -11.96 -19.54 1.98
N GLY A 375 -11.88 -18.36 1.36
CA GLY A 375 -13.01 -17.47 1.09
C GLY A 375 -13.08 -16.29 2.07
N ALA A 376 -13.93 -15.32 1.74
CA ALA A 376 -14.07 -14.09 2.51
C ALA A 376 -14.42 -14.37 3.98
N ALA A 377 -13.73 -13.69 4.89
CA ALA A 377 -13.87 -13.85 6.34
C ALA A 377 -13.68 -15.29 6.86
N ASN A 378 -13.20 -16.25 6.06
CA ASN A 378 -12.92 -17.60 6.53
C ASN A 378 -11.46 -17.70 6.98
N ILE A 379 -11.24 -18.44 8.06
CA ILE A 379 -9.91 -18.94 8.43
C ILE A 379 -9.98 -20.46 8.60
N ILE A 380 -8.85 -21.13 8.45
CA ILE A 380 -8.74 -22.57 8.63
C ILE A 380 -8.20 -22.88 10.02
N MET A 381 -8.86 -23.79 10.73
CA MET A 381 -8.31 -24.42 11.92
C MET A 381 -8.05 -25.89 11.65
N MET A 382 -6.77 -26.28 11.58
CA MET A 382 -6.36 -27.67 11.51
C MET A 382 -6.03 -28.18 12.92
N THR A 383 -6.59 -29.33 13.30
CA THR A 383 -6.27 -29.99 14.56
C THR A 383 -6.17 -31.50 14.40
N ALA A 384 -5.24 -32.11 15.14
CA ALA A 384 -4.92 -33.54 15.07
C ALA A 384 -4.28 -33.98 16.40
N PRO A 385 -4.09 -35.29 16.64
CA PRO A 385 -3.10 -35.74 17.60
C PRO A 385 -1.75 -35.08 17.35
N GLN A 386 -1.03 -34.69 18.41
CA GLN A 386 0.20 -33.91 18.31
C GLN A 386 1.24 -34.60 17.41
N VAL A 387 1.63 -33.90 16.34
CA VAL A 387 2.69 -34.32 15.41
C VAL A 387 3.98 -33.57 15.75
N GLY A 388 5.03 -34.32 16.05
CA GLY A 388 6.30 -33.75 16.51
C GLY A 388 6.16 -33.01 17.84
N ASN A 389 6.96 -31.96 18.04
CA ASN A 389 7.02 -31.18 19.29
C ASN A 389 6.32 -29.82 19.20
N PHE A 390 5.46 -29.61 18.20
CA PHE A 390 4.76 -28.34 18.02
C PHE A 390 3.46 -28.33 18.84
N ASN A 391 3.22 -27.24 19.57
CA ASN A 391 1.99 -27.06 20.34
C ASN A 391 0.90 -26.38 19.49
N SER A 392 1.28 -25.33 18.79
CA SER A 392 0.44 -24.58 17.86
C SER A 392 1.32 -23.80 16.89
N SER A 393 0.73 -23.35 15.79
CA SER A 393 1.35 -22.43 14.84
C SER A 393 0.27 -21.84 13.95
N ALA A 394 0.35 -20.54 13.67
CA ALA A 394 -0.56 -19.90 12.75
C ALA A 394 0.14 -18.82 11.91
N GLY A 395 -0.45 -18.58 10.75
CA GLY A 395 -0.17 -17.49 9.84
C GLY A 395 -1.35 -17.34 8.89
N PRO A 396 -1.64 -16.16 8.35
CA PRO A 396 -2.85 -15.98 7.55
C PRO A 396 -2.94 -16.97 6.38
N PRO A 397 -4.11 -17.58 6.11
CA PRO A 397 -5.37 -17.57 6.88
C PRO A 397 -5.56 -18.83 7.74
N LEU A 398 -4.50 -19.52 8.14
CA LEU A 398 -4.52 -20.86 8.74
C LEU A 398 -3.88 -20.92 10.13
N MET A 399 -4.55 -21.61 11.05
CA MET A 399 -3.99 -22.01 12.34
C MET A 399 -3.97 -23.52 12.52
N SER A 400 -2.89 -24.01 13.11
CA SER A 400 -2.66 -25.40 13.50
C SER A 400 -2.66 -25.50 15.02
N ILE A 401 -3.58 -26.30 15.58
CA ILE A 401 -3.79 -26.41 17.03
C ILE A 401 -3.65 -27.87 17.48
N TYR A 402 -2.63 -28.15 18.29
CA TYR A 402 -2.45 -29.43 18.99
C TYR A 402 -2.68 -29.30 20.49
N HIS A 403 -2.15 -28.23 21.09
CA HIS A 403 -2.43 -27.84 22.47
C HIS A 403 -3.54 -26.79 22.49
N HIS A 404 -4.60 -27.05 23.26
CA HIS A 404 -5.92 -26.63 22.81
C HIS A 404 -6.73 -25.84 23.85
N THR A 405 -6.05 -25.08 24.71
CA THR A 405 -6.74 -24.15 25.62
C THR A 405 -7.38 -22.99 24.85
N PRO A 406 -8.52 -22.42 25.31
CA PRO A 406 -9.17 -21.28 24.64
C PRO A 406 -8.23 -20.11 24.33
N GLY A 407 -7.31 -19.79 25.25
CA GLY A 407 -6.33 -18.73 25.06
C GLY A 407 -5.35 -18.98 23.91
N VAL A 408 -4.89 -20.22 23.74
CA VAL A 408 -4.06 -20.60 22.59
C VAL A 408 -4.86 -20.46 21.29
N VAL A 409 -6.09 -20.97 21.25
CA VAL A 409 -6.93 -20.83 20.04
C VAL A 409 -7.17 -19.35 19.72
N ALA A 410 -7.46 -18.52 20.72
CA ALA A 410 -7.69 -17.09 20.52
C ALA A 410 -6.43 -16.35 20.01
N HIS A 411 -5.26 -16.69 20.55
CA HIS A 411 -3.97 -16.16 20.11
C HIS A 411 -3.66 -16.50 18.65
N GLU A 412 -3.74 -17.79 18.32
CA GLU A 412 -3.45 -18.31 16.97
C GLU A 412 -4.48 -17.83 15.94
N MET A 413 -5.73 -17.63 16.37
CA MET A 413 -6.75 -16.98 15.56
C MET A 413 -6.37 -15.53 15.23
N GLY A 414 -5.74 -14.81 16.16
CA GLY A 414 -5.20 -13.47 15.92
C GLY A 414 -4.16 -13.47 14.80
N HIS A 415 -3.26 -14.46 14.79
CA HIS A 415 -2.29 -14.67 13.70
C HIS A 415 -2.95 -15.05 12.38
N ALA A 416 -3.92 -15.98 12.40
CA ALA A 416 -4.66 -16.36 11.20
C ALA A 416 -5.44 -15.18 10.57
N MET A 417 -5.77 -14.17 11.37
CA MET A 417 -6.37 -12.91 10.92
C MET A 417 -5.36 -11.79 10.69
N GLY A 418 -4.07 -12.03 10.88
CA GLY A 418 -3.02 -11.12 10.42
C GLY A 418 -2.14 -10.45 11.47
N LEU A 419 -2.42 -10.63 12.75
CA LEU A 419 -1.60 -10.01 13.78
C LEU A 419 -0.23 -10.68 13.92
N ARG A 420 0.76 -9.88 14.31
CA ARG A 420 2.05 -10.35 14.85
C ARG A 420 1.98 -10.43 16.37
N HIS A 421 2.98 -11.05 16.99
CA HIS A 421 3.11 -10.97 18.45
C HIS A 421 3.18 -9.51 18.90
N ALA A 422 2.57 -9.20 20.04
CA ALA A 422 2.79 -7.95 20.72
C ALA A 422 4.16 -8.02 21.43
N LYS A 423 5.06 -7.13 21.03
CA LYS A 423 6.46 -7.10 21.47
C LYS A 423 6.67 -5.99 22.51
N ALA A 424 7.86 -5.93 23.10
CA ALA A 424 8.31 -4.80 23.90
C ALA A 424 9.68 -4.29 23.42
N VAL A 425 10.00 -3.04 23.77
CA VAL A 425 11.32 -2.44 23.53
C VAL A 425 12.21 -2.68 24.75
N GLU A 426 13.37 -3.28 24.51
CA GLU A 426 14.48 -3.43 25.46
C GLU A 426 15.67 -2.61 24.95
N ALA A 427 15.69 -1.33 25.30
CA ALA A 427 16.74 -0.41 24.87
C ALA A 427 17.96 -0.38 25.81
N GLY A 428 17.96 -1.23 26.85
CA GLY A 428 18.96 -1.28 27.89
C GLY A 428 18.73 -0.29 29.04
N PRO A 429 19.56 -0.35 30.10
CA PRO A 429 19.31 0.36 31.36
C PRO A 429 19.12 1.87 31.18
N GLY A 430 18.00 2.39 31.71
CA GLY A 430 17.66 3.80 31.69
C GLY A 430 17.25 4.38 30.33
N ARG A 431 17.00 3.53 29.31
CA ARG A 431 16.52 3.95 27.99
C ARG A 431 15.18 3.30 27.68
N ILE A 432 14.21 4.12 27.30
CA ILE A 432 12.86 3.67 26.91
C ILE A 432 12.80 3.35 25.40
N ILE A 433 13.58 4.08 24.61
CA ILE A 433 13.75 3.90 23.16
C ILE A 433 15.25 3.80 22.87
N GLY A 434 15.64 2.83 22.06
CA GLY A 434 17.02 2.57 21.71
C GLY A 434 17.43 3.23 20.38
N THR A 435 18.27 2.53 19.63
CA THR A 435 18.79 2.93 18.33
C THR A 435 17.94 2.45 17.14
N GLY A 436 16.92 1.63 17.39
CA GLY A 436 16.07 1.01 16.36
C GLY A 436 16.64 -0.28 15.78
N ASP A 437 17.57 -0.94 16.49
CA ASP A 437 18.11 -2.24 16.07
C ASP A 437 17.19 -3.36 16.53
N ILE A 438 16.36 -3.86 15.61
CA ILE A 438 15.32 -4.86 15.89
C ILE A 438 15.89 -6.14 16.52
N GLU A 439 17.09 -6.59 16.11
CA GLU A 439 17.66 -7.84 16.63
C GLU A 439 18.11 -7.72 18.10
N LYS A 440 18.34 -6.49 18.57
CA LYS A 440 18.81 -6.23 19.93
C LYS A 440 17.74 -5.66 20.85
N GLU A 441 16.79 -4.89 20.30
CA GLU A 441 15.85 -4.10 21.08
C GLU A 441 14.43 -4.68 21.08
N SER A 442 14.07 -5.54 20.12
CA SER A 442 12.72 -6.08 20.05
C SER A 442 12.60 -7.40 20.82
N LEU A 443 11.94 -7.35 21.99
CA LEU A 443 11.58 -8.56 22.73
C LEU A 443 10.29 -9.18 22.17
N ASN A 444 10.43 -10.33 21.52
CA ASN A 444 9.29 -11.10 21.04
C ASN A 444 8.41 -11.55 22.22
N TYR A 445 7.09 -11.46 22.06
CA TYR A 445 6.09 -11.61 23.15
C TYR A 445 6.28 -10.66 24.35
N GLY A 446 7.12 -9.63 24.23
CA GLY A 446 7.51 -8.80 25.37
C GLY A 446 6.37 -7.97 25.98
N ASN A 447 5.25 -7.78 25.29
CA ASN A 447 4.08 -7.16 25.91
C ASN A 447 3.35 -8.20 26.79
N VAL A 448 3.71 -8.23 28.08
CA VAL A 448 3.15 -9.18 29.05
C VAL A 448 1.65 -9.00 29.31
N TYR A 449 1.08 -7.86 28.90
CA TYR A 449 -0.31 -7.48 29.13
C TYR A 449 -1.24 -7.78 27.94
N SER A 450 -0.72 -8.31 26.83
CA SER A 450 -1.47 -8.47 25.58
C SER A 450 -1.76 -9.93 25.26
N MET A 451 -2.94 -10.22 24.72
CA MET A 451 -3.28 -11.51 24.11
C MET A 451 -2.21 -12.02 23.14
N MET A 452 -1.68 -11.12 22.30
CA MET A 452 -0.63 -11.46 21.33
C MET A 452 0.79 -11.43 21.92
N GLY A 453 0.92 -11.14 23.22
CA GLY A 453 2.16 -11.29 23.98
C GLY A 453 2.04 -12.49 24.92
N MET A 454 2.40 -12.32 26.18
CA MET A 454 2.34 -13.41 27.18
C MET A 454 0.96 -13.64 27.81
N GLY A 455 -0.06 -12.88 27.39
CA GLY A 455 -1.40 -12.86 27.98
C GLY A 455 -2.33 -14.00 27.57
N ALA A 456 -1.95 -14.83 26.60
CA ALA A 456 -2.80 -15.92 26.11
C ALA A 456 -3.22 -16.91 27.22
N HIS A 457 -2.35 -17.17 28.20
CA HIS A 457 -2.64 -18.12 29.29
C HIS A 457 -3.77 -17.68 30.22
N THR A 458 -4.10 -16.39 30.25
CA THR A 458 -5.11 -15.81 31.14
C THR A 458 -6.21 -15.06 30.39
N LEU A 459 -6.26 -15.18 29.06
CA LEU A 459 -7.20 -14.44 28.21
C LEU A 459 -7.13 -12.92 28.44
N GLU A 460 -5.91 -12.38 28.55
CA GLU A 460 -5.72 -10.92 28.66
C GLU A 460 -6.25 -10.19 27.42
N GLU A 461 -6.53 -8.90 27.57
CA GLU A 461 -7.00 -8.03 26.51
C GLU A 461 -6.04 -7.93 25.31
N TYR A 462 -6.58 -7.64 24.13
CA TYR A 462 -5.80 -6.98 23.08
C TYR A 462 -5.45 -5.55 23.50
N ASN A 463 -4.23 -5.09 23.21
CA ASN A 463 -3.92 -3.67 23.34
C ASN A 463 -4.76 -2.83 22.35
N LEU A 464 -4.89 -1.53 22.61
CA LEU A 464 -5.74 -0.65 21.78
C LEU A 464 -5.33 -0.62 20.31
N MET A 465 -4.03 -0.72 20.01
CA MET A 465 -3.53 -0.73 18.63
C MET A 465 -4.04 -1.95 17.86
N TYR A 466 -3.97 -3.15 18.45
CA TYR A 466 -4.50 -4.37 17.83
C TYR A 466 -6.03 -4.42 17.80
N LYS A 467 -6.73 -3.79 18.75
CA LYS A 467 -8.19 -3.59 18.61
C LYS A 467 -8.52 -2.67 17.43
N SER A 468 -7.69 -1.66 17.17
CA SER A 468 -7.83 -0.79 15.99
C SER A 468 -7.58 -1.54 14.68
N TYR A 469 -6.61 -2.46 14.65
CA TYR A 469 -6.32 -3.29 13.47
C TYR A 469 -7.56 -4.05 12.98
N PHE A 470 -8.42 -4.51 13.89
CA PHE A 470 -9.68 -5.18 13.53
C PHE A 470 -10.86 -4.22 13.31
N GLY A 471 -10.65 -2.91 13.35
CA GLY A 471 -11.72 -1.91 13.23
C GLY A 471 -12.67 -1.88 14.42
N TRP A 472 -12.24 -2.35 15.61
CA TRP A 472 -13.11 -2.39 16.79
C TRP A 472 -13.17 -1.07 17.55
N LEU A 473 -12.36 -0.09 17.18
CA LEU A 473 -12.26 1.22 17.80
C LEU A 473 -12.68 2.31 16.83
N THR A 474 -13.25 3.39 17.36
CA THR A 474 -13.49 4.62 16.61
C THR A 474 -12.54 5.73 17.05
N ASP A 475 -12.30 6.72 16.18
CA ASP A 475 -11.53 7.91 16.55
C ASP A 475 -12.17 8.72 17.68
N SER A 476 -13.48 8.58 17.90
CA SER A 476 -14.17 9.20 19.03
C SER A 476 -13.87 8.53 20.37
N GLU A 477 -13.49 7.25 20.35
CA GLU A 477 -13.13 6.47 21.54
C GLU A 477 -11.65 6.56 21.87
N VAL A 478 -10.80 6.65 20.84
CA VAL A 478 -9.35 6.80 20.95
C VAL A 478 -8.88 7.91 20.00
N PRO A 479 -9.01 9.18 20.39
CA PRO A 479 -8.69 10.31 19.52
C PRO A 479 -7.19 10.49 19.32
N LEU A 480 -6.81 11.01 18.14
CA LEU A 480 -5.48 11.60 17.93
C LEU A 480 -5.42 12.99 18.58
N ILE A 481 -4.55 13.13 19.57
CA ILE A 481 -4.36 14.38 20.29
C ILE A 481 -3.29 15.23 19.61
N ASN A 482 -3.64 16.50 19.33
CA ASN A 482 -2.79 17.47 18.66
C ASN A 482 -2.67 18.81 19.42
N SER A 483 -3.19 18.88 20.65
CA SER A 483 -3.16 20.08 21.47
C SER A 483 -2.85 19.76 22.93
N SER A 484 -2.09 20.63 23.59
CA SER A 484 -1.77 20.50 25.01
C SER A 484 -3.03 20.61 25.86
N GLY A 485 -3.14 19.79 26.89
CA GLY A 485 -4.33 19.74 27.74
C GLY A 485 -4.27 18.62 28.77
N VAL A 486 -5.34 18.49 29.55
CA VAL A 486 -5.56 17.34 30.43
C VAL A 486 -6.67 16.50 29.83
N TYR A 487 -6.35 15.24 29.54
CA TYR A 487 -7.25 14.30 28.90
C TYR A 487 -7.56 13.18 29.87
N ARG A 488 -8.86 12.95 30.11
CA ARG A 488 -9.33 11.80 30.89
C ARG A 488 -9.46 10.59 29.98
N ILE A 489 -8.80 9.49 30.34
CA ILE A 489 -9.04 8.18 29.74
C ILE A 489 -9.61 7.21 30.76
N TYR A 490 -10.57 6.40 30.31
CA TYR A 490 -11.23 5.37 31.09
C TYR A 490 -10.60 4.00 30.82
N ALA A 491 -10.71 3.10 31.78
CA ALA A 491 -10.18 1.75 31.64
C ALA A 491 -10.85 1.01 30.46
N PHE A 492 -10.06 0.58 29.47
CA PHE A 492 -10.60 0.02 28.21
C PHE A 492 -11.02 -1.45 28.33
N ASP A 493 -10.59 -2.11 29.41
CA ASP A 493 -10.65 -3.54 29.70
C ASP A 493 -11.90 -3.96 30.49
N TYR A 494 -12.96 -3.15 30.42
CA TYR A 494 -14.28 -3.42 31.03
C TYR A 494 -15.43 -3.24 30.03
N GLY A 495 -15.10 -3.34 28.74
CA GLY A 495 -16.09 -3.39 27.70
C GLY A 495 -16.91 -4.67 27.75
N THR A 496 -18.03 -4.66 27.06
CA THR A 496 -18.89 -5.84 26.93
C THR A 496 -19.38 -5.91 25.49
N ARG A 497 -20.18 -6.92 25.17
CA ARG A 497 -20.92 -7.01 23.90
C ARG A 497 -21.83 -5.80 23.58
N SER A 498 -22.04 -4.89 24.53
CA SER A 498 -22.88 -3.70 24.37
C SER A 498 -22.09 -2.41 24.14
N GLY A 499 -20.76 -2.49 24.04
CA GLY A 499 -19.87 -1.34 23.87
C GLY A 499 -18.77 -1.29 24.92
N THR A 500 -17.98 -0.22 24.87
CA THR A 500 -16.87 0.04 25.81
C THR A 500 -17.36 0.26 27.25
N ASN A 501 -18.63 0.64 27.43
CA ASN A 501 -19.24 1.05 28.71
C ASN A 501 -18.57 2.25 29.39
N ALA A 502 -17.57 2.85 28.74
CA ALA A 502 -16.83 3.99 29.23
C ALA A 502 -17.61 5.29 28.98
N PRO A 503 -17.64 6.24 29.94
CA PRO A 503 -18.24 7.56 29.73
C PRO A 503 -17.50 8.48 28.74
N GLY A 504 -16.33 8.10 28.26
CA GLY A 504 -15.48 8.94 27.40
C GLY A 504 -14.35 8.13 26.76
N TYR A 505 -13.24 8.80 26.46
CA TYR A 505 -12.09 8.18 25.79
C TYR A 505 -11.56 6.98 26.57
N ILE A 506 -11.23 5.91 25.87
CA ILE A 506 -10.62 4.69 26.46
C ILE A 506 -9.12 4.60 26.20
N GLY A 507 -8.58 5.57 25.45
CA GLY A 507 -7.16 5.74 25.21
C GLY A 507 -6.90 7.01 24.41
N LEU A 508 -5.64 7.28 24.10
CA LEU A 508 -5.22 8.39 23.25
C LEU A 508 -4.22 7.91 22.20
N LYS A 509 -4.26 8.53 21.02
CA LYS A 509 -3.17 8.48 20.03
C LYS A 509 -2.36 9.77 20.10
N LEU A 510 -1.04 9.66 20.01
CA LEU A 510 -0.12 10.80 19.89
C LEU A 510 0.90 10.50 18.79
N LYS A 511 1.15 11.45 17.89
CA LYS A 511 2.20 11.31 16.87
C LYS A 511 3.57 11.64 17.47
N SER A 512 4.59 10.87 17.12
CA SER A 512 5.97 11.22 17.39
C SER A 512 6.36 12.53 16.72
N GLY A 513 7.36 13.23 17.25
CA GLY A 513 7.81 14.52 16.71
C GLY A 513 8.35 14.46 15.29
N ASN A 514 8.83 13.29 14.83
CA ASN A 514 9.20 13.06 13.44
C ASN A 514 8.01 12.62 12.54
N GLY A 515 6.80 12.49 13.11
CA GLY A 515 5.58 12.10 12.41
C GLY A 515 5.47 10.62 12.00
N ALA A 516 6.57 9.84 12.13
CA ALA A 516 6.67 8.49 11.61
C ALA A 516 5.96 7.43 12.48
N TYR A 517 5.78 7.70 13.77
CA TYR A 517 5.29 6.72 14.74
C TYR A 517 4.04 7.23 15.46
N THR A 518 3.24 6.29 15.93
CA THR A 518 2.04 6.61 16.73
C THR A 518 2.13 5.91 18.08
N TYR A 519 2.04 6.71 19.14
CA TYR A 519 1.93 6.22 20.51
C TYR A 519 0.46 5.98 20.85
N TRP A 520 0.16 4.80 21.36
CA TRP A 520 -1.13 4.39 21.88
C TRP A 520 -1.05 4.37 23.40
N VAL A 521 -1.72 5.32 24.04
CA VAL A 521 -1.77 5.45 25.51
C VAL A 521 -3.02 4.74 26.01
N GLU A 522 -2.85 3.77 26.89
CA GLU A 522 -3.93 2.93 27.40
C GLU A 522 -3.92 2.83 28.93
N TYR A 523 -5.12 2.71 29.52
CA TYR A 523 -5.33 2.53 30.95
C TYR A 523 -6.15 1.27 31.19
N ARG A 524 -5.74 0.45 32.16
CA ARG A 524 -6.37 -0.85 32.46
C ARG A 524 -6.38 -1.11 33.96
N THR A 525 -7.37 -1.86 34.45
CA THR A 525 -7.48 -2.19 35.89
C THR A 525 -7.71 -3.68 36.19
N THR A 526 -7.96 -4.52 35.19
CA THR A 526 -8.22 -5.97 35.33
C THR A 526 -6.99 -6.83 35.63
N HIS A 527 -5.76 -6.32 35.44
CA HIS A 527 -4.58 -7.19 35.41
C HIS A 527 -4.18 -7.70 36.81
N TYR A 528 -4.59 -8.92 37.14
CA TYR A 528 -4.46 -9.45 38.51
C TYR A 528 -3.00 -9.72 38.95
N ARG A 529 -2.08 -9.96 38.00
CA ARG A 529 -0.66 -10.21 38.31
C ARG A 529 0.17 -8.94 38.48
N TYR A 530 -0.23 -7.84 37.86
CA TYR A 530 0.59 -6.62 37.73
C TYR A 530 -0.24 -5.42 38.17
N LYS A 531 -0.18 -5.12 39.47
CA LYS A 531 -1.07 -4.16 40.12
C LYS A 531 -0.72 -2.69 39.81
N ASN A 532 0.45 -2.44 39.23
CA ASN A 532 0.90 -1.10 38.88
C ASN A 532 0.07 -0.49 37.75
N THR A 533 -0.52 -1.33 36.87
CA THR A 533 -1.50 -0.97 35.84
C THR A 533 -2.61 -0.05 36.36
N LYS A 534 -3.03 -0.25 37.62
CA LYS A 534 -4.06 0.57 38.26
C LYS A 534 -3.62 2.00 38.60
N ASN A 535 -2.33 2.32 38.54
CA ASN A 535 -1.72 3.57 38.99
C ASN A 535 -0.90 4.28 37.90
N GLY A 536 -1.03 3.87 36.64
CA GLY A 536 -0.28 4.44 35.52
C GLY A 536 -0.92 4.14 34.18
N VAL A 537 -0.28 4.59 33.11
CA VAL A 537 -0.69 4.26 31.73
C VAL A 537 0.39 3.42 31.05
N LEU A 538 -0.03 2.56 30.13
CA LEU A 538 0.88 1.81 29.26
C LEU A 538 0.95 2.51 27.90
N LEU A 539 2.12 2.42 27.26
CA LEU A 539 2.37 3.01 25.94
C LEU A 539 2.77 1.91 24.96
N ASN A 540 2.01 1.77 23.88
CA ASN A 540 2.39 0.93 22.75
C ASN A 540 2.77 1.80 21.55
N LEU A 541 3.89 1.52 20.92
CA LEU A 541 4.40 2.26 19.77
C LEU A 541 4.11 1.50 18.47
N GLN A 542 3.46 2.17 17.52
CA GLN A 542 3.19 1.72 16.16
C GLN A 542 4.19 2.33 15.18
N GLY A 543 4.61 1.54 14.19
CA GLY A 543 5.55 1.94 13.14
C GLY A 543 7.02 1.76 13.51
N TYR A 544 7.33 1.59 14.81
CA TYR A 544 8.71 1.44 15.28
C TYR A 544 9.19 -0.01 15.10
N MET A 545 10.34 -0.19 14.45
CA MET A 545 10.93 -1.50 14.12
C MET A 545 10.01 -2.43 13.29
N GLU A 546 9.12 -1.87 12.47
CA GLU A 546 8.27 -2.62 11.54
C GLU A 546 9.00 -2.96 10.22
N ASN A 547 10.18 -3.58 10.31
CA ASN A 547 11.04 -3.91 9.16
C ASN A 547 11.06 -5.42 8.82
N GLU A 548 9.96 -6.13 9.07
CA GLU A 548 9.87 -7.55 8.77
C GLU A 548 9.65 -7.80 7.28
N LYS A 549 10.44 -8.73 6.72
CA LYS A 549 10.50 -9.03 5.27
C LYS A 549 9.45 -10.05 4.81
N ASP A 550 8.66 -10.58 5.75
CA ASP A 550 7.71 -11.66 5.51
C ASP A 550 6.33 -11.05 5.17
N PRO A 551 5.90 -11.13 3.89
CA PRO A 551 4.71 -10.47 3.39
C PRO A 551 3.41 -11.15 3.82
N ASP A 552 3.48 -12.36 4.39
CA ASP A 552 2.29 -13.15 4.74
C ASP A 552 1.56 -12.60 5.97
N PHE A 553 2.20 -11.70 6.72
CA PHE A 553 1.57 -11.00 7.84
C PHE A 553 1.35 -9.54 7.48
N TRP A 554 0.13 -9.10 7.75
CA TRP A 554 -0.30 -7.74 7.53
C TRP A 554 0.47 -6.82 8.48
N LYS A 555 0.82 -5.64 7.99
CA LYS A 555 1.73 -4.72 8.66
C LYS A 555 1.15 -4.30 10.03
N HIS A 556 2.02 -3.77 10.88
CA HIS A 556 1.80 -3.34 12.28
C HIS A 556 2.21 -4.33 13.37
N THR A 557 3.27 -3.97 14.09
CA THR A 557 3.75 -4.70 15.27
C THR A 557 3.73 -3.78 16.48
N SER A 558 2.93 -4.14 17.49
CA SER A 558 2.86 -3.39 18.73
C SER A 558 4.14 -3.54 19.52
N HIS A 559 4.75 -2.42 19.92
CA HIS A 559 5.89 -2.40 20.82
C HIS A 559 5.55 -1.69 22.12
N LEU A 560 5.37 -2.45 23.20
CA LEU A 560 5.23 -1.91 24.55
C LEU A 560 6.52 -1.17 24.93
N LEU A 561 6.37 0.05 25.45
CA LEU A 561 7.46 0.82 25.99
C LEU A 561 7.58 0.58 27.49
N ASP A 562 8.77 0.18 27.90
CA ASP A 562 9.09 0.02 29.31
C ASP A 562 9.46 1.37 29.93
N MET A 563 8.64 1.85 30.87
CA MET A 563 8.84 3.14 31.55
C MET A 563 9.80 3.04 32.74
N THR A 564 10.20 1.81 33.11
CA THR A 564 11.13 1.50 34.18
C THR A 564 12.27 0.57 33.72
N PRO A 565 13.01 0.90 32.63
CA PRO A 565 14.00 0.00 32.06
C PRO A 565 15.11 -0.37 33.05
N GLY A 566 15.33 -1.67 33.22
CA GLY A 566 16.33 -2.28 34.11
C GLY A 566 15.95 -2.27 35.59
N SER A 567 14.67 -2.06 35.92
CA SER A 567 14.19 -2.01 37.30
C SER A 567 14.04 -3.41 37.92
N LEU A 568 13.80 -4.44 37.10
CA LEU A 568 13.69 -5.82 37.53
C LEU A 568 14.67 -6.70 36.74
N THR A 569 15.57 -7.36 37.46
CA THR A 569 16.48 -8.35 36.86
C THR A 569 15.98 -9.76 37.12
N PRO A 570 16.06 -10.68 36.14
CA PRO A 570 15.71 -12.08 36.36
C PRO A 570 16.56 -12.67 37.50
N GLY A 571 15.90 -13.23 38.51
CA GLY A 571 16.60 -14.00 39.55
C GLY A 571 17.27 -15.24 38.96
N LYS A 572 18.30 -15.79 39.64
CA LYS A 572 19.03 -17.00 39.20
C LYS A 572 18.14 -18.20 38.86
N ASP A 573 16.92 -18.25 39.42
CA ASP A 573 15.97 -19.34 39.27
C ASP A 573 14.76 -19.00 38.37
N SER A 574 14.72 -17.81 37.76
CA SER A 574 13.66 -17.41 36.83
C SER A 574 14.27 -17.01 35.48
N PRO A 575 14.28 -17.90 34.48
CA PRO A 575 14.97 -17.68 33.21
C PRO A 575 14.23 -16.77 32.23
N TRP A 576 13.14 -16.11 32.65
CA TRP A 576 12.34 -15.26 31.78
C TRP A 576 12.97 -13.88 31.67
N ALA A 577 13.55 -13.59 30.50
CA ALA A 577 14.09 -12.27 30.13
C ALA A 577 13.03 -11.15 30.09
N LEU A 578 11.74 -11.47 30.32
CA LEU A 578 10.58 -10.58 30.24
C LEU A 578 10.13 -10.02 31.60
N ILE A 579 10.88 -10.25 32.68
CA ILE A 579 10.53 -9.80 34.03
C ILE A 579 10.51 -8.27 34.13
N ASP A 580 11.43 -7.60 33.44
CA ASP A 580 11.55 -6.14 33.46
C ASP A 580 10.28 -5.47 32.90
N GLN A 581 9.67 -6.04 31.87
CA GLN A 581 8.47 -5.48 31.25
C GLN A 581 7.19 -5.61 32.10
N THR A 582 7.28 -6.18 33.30
CA THR A 582 6.13 -6.37 34.20
C THR A 582 5.79 -5.16 35.07
N ASP A 583 6.57 -4.08 34.99
CA ASP A 583 6.28 -2.80 35.63
C ASP A 583 6.39 -1.57 34.70
N SER A 584 6.21 -1.81 33.40
CA SER A 584 6.33 -0.83 32.31
C SER A 584 5.39 0.38 32.35
N GLU A 585 4.53 0.52 33.35
CA GLU A 585 3.59 1.63 33.43
C GLU A 585 4.30 2.98 33.67
N LEU A 586 3.86 4.01 32.93
CA LEU A 586 4.14 5.39 33.32
C LEU A 586 3.24 5.73 34.51
N VAL A 587 3.76 5.60 35.73
CA VAL A 587 2.98 5.83 36.95
C VAL A 587 2.66 7.31 37.20
N ILE A 588 1.59 7.56 37.97
CA ILE A 588 1.15 8.92 38.33
C ILE A 588 2.30 9.75 38.91
N GLY A 589 2.45 10.98 38.40
CA GLY A 589 3.49 11.93 38.79
C GLY A 589 4.82 11.76 38.06
N LYS A 590 4.97 10.75 37.21
CA LYS A 590 6.12 10.60 36.30
C LYS A 590 5.80 11.14 34.92
N THR A 591 6.81 11.69 34.26
CA THR A 591 6.70 12.31 32.95
C THR A 591 7.53 11.55 31.93
N TYR A 592 6.90 11.18 30.81
CA TYR A 592 7.60 10.73 29.61
C TYR A 592 7.67 11.88 28.61
N THR A 593 8.84 12.06 27.99
CA THR A 593 9.01 12.94 26.83
C THR A 593 9.24 12.06 25.61
N ASP A 594 8.47 12.28 24.55
CA ASP A 594 8.67 11.63 23.26
C ASP A 594 10.14 11.73 22.84
N HIS A 595 10.71 10.60 22.41
CA HIS A 595 12.10 10.53 21.98
C HIS A 595 12.39 11.49 20.81
N TRP A 596 11.40 11.72 19.95
CA TRP A 596 11.52 12.62 18.80
C TRP A 596 11.02 14.04 19.07
N GLY A 597 10.68 14.36 20.32
CA GLY A 597 10.35 15.72 20.74
C GLY A 597 8.99 16.24 20.29
N GLY A 598 8.00 15.38 20.04
CA GLY A 598 6.64 15.79 19.67
C GLY A 598 5.73 16.14 20.84
N PHE A 599 5.94 15.51 22.02
CA PHE A 599 5.11 15.75 23.20
C PHE A 599 5.78 15.34 24.52
N ARG A 600 5.17 15.74 25.64
CA ARG A 600 5.32 15.14 26.97
C ARG A 600 3.98 14.66 27.48
N ILE A 601 3.97 13.55 28.20
CA ILE A 601 2.80 13.08 28.94
C ILE A 601 3.13 12.85 30.41
N THR A 602 2.16 13.15 31.28
CA THR A 602 2.23 12.93 32.72
C THR A 602 0.87 12.51 33.23
N PRO A 603 0.67 11.27 33.70
CA PRO A 603 -0.53 10.91 34.44
C PRO A 603 -0.55 11.65 35.78
N ILE A 604 -1.64 12.34 36.10
CA ILE A 604 -1.69 13.29 37.22
C ILE A 604 -2.71 12.91 38.30
N ALA A 605 -3.76 12.19 37.95
CA ALA A 605 -4.81 11.78 38.88
C ALA A 605 -5.53 10.55 38.36
N LYS A 606 -6.11 9.75 39.26
CA LYS A 606 -7.05 8.68 38.91
C LYS A 606 -8.30 8.77 39.77
N GLY A 607 -9.38 8.15 39.33
CA GLY A 607 -10.61 8.06 40.11
C GLY A 607 -11.69 7.23 39.44
N GLY A 608 -12.93 7.44 39.87
CA GLY A 608 -14.05 6.59 39.48
C GLY A 608 -14.14 5.33 40.32
N VAL A 609 -14.84 4.32 39.81
CA VAL A 609 -14.96 3.01 40.48
C VAL A 609 -13.88 2.11 39.90
N GLU A 610 -12.83 1.84 40.67
CA GLU A 610 -11.77 0.90 40.28
C GLU A 610 -12.38 -0.47 39.93
N ASP A 611 -11.75 -1.18 39.01
CA ASP A 611 -12.22 -2.45 38.47
C ASP A 611 -13.60 -2.35 37.78
N SER A 612 -13.80 -1.25 37.04
CA SER A 612 -14.99 -1.05 36.19
C SER A 612 -14.69 -0.10 35.02
N ALA A 613 -15.58 -0.06 34.03
CA ALA A 613 -15.50 0.89 32.92
C ALA A 613 -15.60 2.37 33.33
N LYS A 614 -15.90 2.65 34.61
CA LYS A 614 -15.91 4.00 35.17
C LYS A 614 -14.59 4.38 35.85
N ALA A 615 -13.64 3.46 35.98
CA ALA A 615 -12.29 3.78 36.41
C ALA A 615 -11.63 4.69 35.35
N TRP A 616 -10.96 5.74 35.79
CA TRP A 616 -10.30 6.69 34.89
C TRP A 616 -8.97 7.19 35.44
N ILE A 617 -8.13 7.66 34.52
CA ILE A 617 -6.87 8.35 34.79
C ILE A 617 -6.79 9.62 33.92
N ASP A 618 -6.38 10.72 34.52
CA ASP A 618 -6.14 11.99 33.85
C ASP A 618 -4.67 12.06 33.41
N VAL A 619 -4.45 12.31 32.13
CA VAL A 619 -3.13 12.44 31.51
C VAL A 619 -2.96 13.88 31.02
N LYS A 620 -2.00 14.59 31.62
CA LYS A 620 -1.55 15.88 31.09
C LYS A 620 -0.68 15.63 29.86
N VAL A 621 -1.07 16.20 28.73
CA VAL A 621 -0.33 16.18 27.46
C VAL A 621 0.20 17.58 27.19
N GLU A 622 1.47 17.70 26.85
CA GLU A 622 2.14 18.94 26.45
C GLU A 622 2.79 18.72 25.09
N MET A 623 2.23 19.29 24.03
CA MET A 623 2.85 19.27 22.69
C MET A 623 4.11 20.15 22.71
N LEU A 624 5.17 19.71 22.03
CA LEU A 624 6.51 20.33 22.06
C LEU A 624 6.91 21.02 20.76
#